data_AF-W1YVT9-F1
#
_entry.id   AF-W1YVT9-F1
#
_cell.length_a   1.000
_cell.length_b   1.000
_cell.length_c   1.000
_cell.angle_alpha   90.00
_cell.angle_beta   90.00
_cell.angle_gamma   90.00
#
_symmetry.space_group_name_H-M   'P 1'
#
loop_
_entity.id
_entity.type
_entity.pdbx_description
1 polymer ?
#
loop_
_entity_poly.entity_id
_entity_poly.type
_entity_poly.pdbx_seq_one_letter_code
_entity_poly.pdbx_strand_id
1 'polypeptide(L)'
;PEISKGKSVKPAARRRARECAVQALYSWQLSQNDIADVEYQFLAEQDVKDVDVLYFRELLAGVATNTAYLDGLMKPYLSRLLEELGQVEKAV
;
A
#
# COMPACT_ATOMS: atom_id res chain seq x y z
N PRO A 1 -31.74 -17.14 -9.07
CA PRO A 1 -30.50 -17.87 -8.74
C PRO A 1 -29.38 -17.47 -9.70
N GLU A 2 -28.63 -16.44 -9.35
CA GLU A 2 -27.33 -16.14 -9.97
C GLU A 2 -26.35 -15.94 -8.82
N ILE A 3 -25.66 -17.02 -8.46
CA ILE A 3 -24.54 -16.97 -7.53
C ILE A 3 -23.43 -16.25 -8.30
N SER A 4 -23.21 -14.97 -7.95
CA SER A 4 -22.10 -14.16 -8.45
C SER A 4 -20.81 -14.97 -8.28
N LYS A 5 -20.21 -15.40 -9.39
CA LYS A 5 -18.91 -16.08 -9.39
C LYS A 5 -17.92 -15.21 -8.62
N GLY A 6 -17.47 -15.69 -7.46
CA GLY A 6 -16.43 -15.03 -6.69
C GLY A 6 -15.23 -14.77 -7.60
N LYS A 7 -14.82 -13.50 -7.68
CA LYS A 7 -13.66 -13.05 -8.46
C LYS A 7 -12.48 -13.96 -8.09
N SER A 8 -11.97 -14.75 -9.04
CA SER A 8 -10.86 -15.67 -8.76
C SER A 8 -9.65 -14.86 -8.32
N VAL A 9 -9.27 -15.01 -7.06
CA VAL A 9 -8.09 -14.33 -6.51
C VAL A 9 -6.88 -14.82 -7.29
N LYS A 10 -6.13 -13.89 -7.89
CA LYS A 10 -4.86 -14.18 -8.57
C LYS A 10 -3.72 -13.92 -7.59
N PRO A 11 -3.18 -14.95 -6.90
CA PRO A 11 -2.28 -14.72 -5.77
C PRO A 11 -0.96 -14.05 -6.18
N ALA A 12 -0.45 -14.38 -7.38
CA ALA A 12 0.74 -13.75 -7.95
C ALA A 12 0.52 -12.24 -8.19
N ALA A 13 -0.62 -11.87 -8.78
CA ALA A 13 -0.94 -10.46 -9.04
C ALA A 13 -1.14 -9.65 -7.75
N ARG A 14 -1.72 -10.25 -6.71
CA ARG A 14 -1.83 -9.62 -5.38
C ARG A 14 -0.52 -9.53 -4.64
N ARG A 15 0.40 -10.48 -4.84
CA ARG A 15 1.76 -10.38 -4.32
C ARG A 15 2.48 -9.18 -4.96
N ARG A 16 2.42 -9.08 -6.29
CA ARG A 16 2.98 -7.94 -7.02
C ARG A 16 2.35 -6.61 -6.60
N ALA A 17 1.03 -6.58 -6.37
CA ALA A 17 0.35 -5.40 -5.84
C ALA A 17 0.86 -4.95 -4.47
N ARG A 18 1.17 -5.89 -3.56
CA ARG A 18 1.79 -5.55 -2.26
C ARG A 18 3.22 -5.01 -2.43
N GLU A 19 4.02 -5.60 -3.31
CA GLU A 19 5.36 -5.11 -3.62
C GLU A 19 5.31 -3.66 -4.14
N CYS A 20 4.39 -3.38 -5.07
CA CYS A 20 4.15 -2.03 -5.57
C CYS A 20 3.64 -1.08 -4.47
N ALA A 21 2.73 -1.54 -3.61
CA ALA A 21 2.19 -0.73 -2.52
C ALA A 21 3.28 -0.29 -1.53
N VAL A 22 4.22 -1.17 -1.16
CA VAL A 22 5.35 -0.81 -0.29
C VAL A 22 6.20 0.29 -0.94
N GLN A 23 6.49 0.19 -2.24
CA GLN A 23 7.26 1.20 -2.97
C GLN A 23 6.54 2.55 -3.03
N ALA A 24 5.24 2.53 -3.34
CA ALA A 24 4.42 3.73 -3.40
C ALA A 24 4.23 4.38 -2.02
N LEU A 25 4.02 3.59 -0.96
CA LEU A 25 3.94 4.09 0.42
C LEU A 25 5.25 4.71 0.89
N TYR A 26 6.38 4.10 0.54
CA TYR A 26 7.69 4.70 0.80
C TYR A 26 7.83 6.05 0.10
N SER A 27 7.47 6.13 -1.19
CA SER A 27 7.51 7.39 -1.95
C SER A 27 6.62 8.45 -1.31
N TRP A 28 5.41 8.08 -0.88
CA TRP A 28 4.48 8.97 -0.20
C TRP A 28 5.02 9.48 1.14
N GLN A 29 5.53 8.58 1.99
CA GLN A 29 6.09 8.94 3.29
C GLN A 29 7.31 9.88 3.16
N LEU A 30 8.15 9.65 2.15
CA LEU A 30 9.36 10.43 1.91
C LEU A 30 9.07 11.79 1.26
N SER A 31 8.21 11.82 0.24
CA SER A 31 7.91 13.04 -0.53
C SER A 31 6.92 13.97 0.14
N GLN A 32 6.06 13.46 1.03
CA GLN A 32 4.95 14.20 1.64
C GLN A 32 3.95 14.75 0.60
N ASN A 33 3.97 14.24 -0.63
CA ASN A 33 3.00 14.61 -1.67
C ASN A 33 1.60 14.06 -1.33
N ASP A 34 0.58 14.54 -2.04
CA ASP A 34 -0.75 13.93 -1.96
C ASP A 34 -0.71 12.46 -2.43
N ILE A 35 -1.44 11.58 -1.74
CA ILE A 35 -1.44 10.15 -2.05
C ILE A 35 -1.97 9.88 -3.46
N ALA A 36 -2.92 10.67 -3.94
CA ALA A 36 -3.48 10.55 -5.29
C ALA A 36 -2.42 10.90 -6.35
N ASP A 37 -1.58 11.90 -6.08
CA ASP A 37 -0.48 12.27 -6.98
C ASP A 37 0.58 11.18 -7.02
N VAL A 38 0.93 10.59 -5.87
CA VAL A 38 1.86 9.46 -5.78
C VAL A 38 1.30 8.25 -6.53
N GLU A 39 0.02 7.93 -6.37
CA GLU A 39 -0.63 6.84 -7.11
C GLU A 39 -0.55 7.07 -8.62
N TYR A 40 -0.91 8.27 -9.07
CA TYR A 40 -0.91 8.64 -10.47
C TYR A 40 0.49 8.53 -11.08
N GLN A 41 1.50 9.11 -10.43
CA GLN A 41 2.90 9.06 -10.88
C GLN A 41 3.41 7.62 -10.90
N PHE A 42 3.14 6.84 -9.85
CA PHE A 42 3.58 5.45 -9.77
C PHE A 42 3.01 4.60 -10.90
N LEU A 43 1.70 4.72 -11.19
CA LEU A 43 1.04 3.98 -12.27
C LEU A 43 1.48 4.43 -13.67
N ALA A 44 1.95 5.68 -13.82
CA ALA A 44 2.48 6.19 -15.07
C ALA A 44 3.90 5.68 -15.36
N GLU A 45 4.73 5.48 -14.33
CA GLU A 45 6.14 5.11 -14.46
C GLU A 45 6.39 3.60 -14.40
N GLN A 46 5.60 2.85 -13.63
CA GLN A 46 5.85 1.44 -13.36
C GLN A 46 5.10 0.50 -14.33
N ASP A 47 5.74 -0.60 -14.72
CA ASP A 47 5.07 -1.66 -15.48
C ASP A 47 4.17 -2.51 -14.55
N VAL A 48 2.88 -2.22 -14.59
CA VAL A 48 1.85 -2.85 -13.75
C VAL A 48 1.03 -3.93 -14.45
N LYS A 49 1.49 -4.48 -15.59
CA LYS A 49 0.74 -5.48 -16.39
C LYS A 49 0.30 -6.72 -15.59
N ASP A 50 1.13 -7.17 -14.65
CA ASP A 50 0.86 -8.36 -13.83
C ASP A 50 0.43 -8.00 -12.40
N VAL A 51 0.00 -6.76 -12.17
CA VAL A 51 -0.40 -6.26 -10.86
C VAL A 51 -1.92 -6.28 -10.73
N ASP A 52 -2.43 -6.71 -9.58
CA ASP A 52 -3.84 -6.46 -9.22
C ASP A 52 -3.98 -4.98 -8.84
N VAL A 53 -4.16 -4.11 -9.85
CA VAL A 53 -4.17 -2.64 -9.68
C VAL A 53 -5.29 -2.18 -8.75
N LEU A 54 -6.45 -2.86 -8.77
CA LEU A 54 -7.55 -2.54 -7.84
C LEU A 54 -7.11 -2.79 -6.41
N TYR A 55 -6.50 -3.95 -6.14
CA TYR A 55 -6.00 -4.25 -4.80
C TYR A 55 -4.85 -3.32 -4.37
N PHE A 56 -3.96 -2.94 -5.29
CA PHE A 56 -2.94 -1.91 -5.03
C PHE A 56 -3.55 -0.58 -4.58
N ARG A 57 -4.57 -0.08 -5.30
CA ARG A 57 -5.28 1.17 -4.94
C ARG A 57 -5.97 1.07 -3.59
N GLU A 58 -6.64 -0.05 -3.33
CA GLU A 58 -7.29 -0.32 -2.04
C GLU A 58 -6.28 -0.27 -0.88
N LEU A 59 -5.09 -0.87 -1.05
CA LEU A 59 -4.03 -0.81 -0.05
C LEU A 59 -3.52 0.62 0.15
N LEU A 60 -3.23 1.32 -0.94
CA LEU A 60 -2.61 2.64 -0.89
C LEU A 60 -3.54 3.67 -0.23
N ALA A 61 -4.78 3.75 -0.70
CA ALA A 61 -5.80 4.63 -0.13
C ALA A 61 -6.20 4.21 1.30
N GLY A 62 -6.29 2.90 1.54
CA GLY A 62 -6.61 2.34 2.86
C GLY A 62 -5.57 2.72 3.91
N VAL A 63 -4.29 2.57 3.60
CA VAL A 63 -3.20 2.97 4.51
C VAL A 63 -3.20 4.48 4.71
N ALA A 64 -3.27 5.27 3.63
CA ALA A 64 -3.23 6.73 3.73
C ALA A 64 -4.37 7.31 4.59
N THR A 65 -5.57 6.74 4.48
CA THR A 65 -6.75 7.16 5.25
C THR A 65 -6.70 6.72 6.72
N ASN A 66 -6.01 5.61 7.02
CA ASN A 66 -6.02 4.98 8.35
C ASN A 66 -4.67 5.06 9.08
N THR A 67 -3.73 5.90 8.62
CA THR A 67 -2.37 5.98 9.17
C THR A 67 -2.33 6.10 10.69
N ALA A 68 -3.07 7.04 11.28
CA ALA A 68 -3.09 7.24 12.73
C ALA A 68 -3.58 5.99 13.50
N TYR A 69 -4.57 5.27 12.97
CA TYR A 69 -5.07 4.04 13.56
C TYR A 69 -4.05 2.92 13.46
N LEU A 70 -3.45 2.72 12.28
CA LEU A 70 -2.43 1.69 12.04
C LEU A 70 -1.16 1.94 12.86
N ASP A 71 -0.68 3.19 12.91
CA ASP A 71 0.45 3.62 13.75
C ASP A 71 0.17 3.35 15.23
N GLY A 72 -1.07 3.59 15.67
CA GLY A 72 -1.53 3.25 17.02
C GLY A 72 -1.51 1.75 17.34
N LEU A 73 -1.86 0.89 16.37
CA LEU A 73 -1.79 -0.56 16.53
C LEU A 73 -0.35 -1.09 16.60
N MET A 74 0.58 -0.47 15.86
CA MET A 74 1.99 -0.86 15.88
C MET A 74 2.69 -0.45 17.18
N LYS A 75 2.38 0.73 17.69
CA LYS A 75 3.10 1.39 18.80
C LYS A 75 3.40 0.50 20.03
N PRO A 76 2.49 -0.36 20.53
CA PRO A 76 2.76 -1.23 21.69
C PRO A 76 3.85 -2.29 21.45
N TYR A 77 4.14 -2.61 20.18
CA TYR A 77 5.08 -3.65 19.78
C TYR A 77 6.43 -3.09 19.32
N LEU A 78 6.58 -1.76 19.27
CA LEU A 78 7.83 -1.11 18.94
C LEU A 78 8.70 -0.99 20.18
N SER A 79 9.93 -1.45 20.10
CA SER A 79 10.97 -1.23 21.12
C SER A 79 11.52 0.21 21.11
N ARG A 80 11.11 1.01 20.12
CA ARG A 80 11.59 2.36 19.80
C ARG A 80 10.44 3.26 19.35
N LEU A 81 10.68 4.55 19.18
CA LEU A 81 9.64 5.47 18.70
C LEU A 81 9.32 5.20 17.22
N LEU A 82 8.10 5.52 16.81
CA LEU A 82 7.63 5.30 15.43
C LEU A 82 8.41 6.19 14.44
N GLU A 83 8.82 7.37 14.87
CA GLU A 83 9.69 8.31 14.14
C GLU A 83 11.12 7.77 13.91
N GLU A 84 11.53 6.76 14.69
CA GLU A 84 12.85 6.13 14.60
C GLU A 84 12.84 4.87 13.70
N LEU A 85 11.67 4.49 13.15
CA LEU A 85 11.57 3.43 12.17
C LEU A 85 12.12 3.88 10.82
N GLY A 86 12.77 2.96 10.10
CA GLY A 86 13.10 3.19 8.70
C GLY A 86 11.81 3.30 7.87
N GLN A 87 11.78 4.19 6.87
CA GLN A 87 10.58 4.37 6.04
C GLN A 87 10.15 3.08 5.32
N VAL A 88 11.11 2.22 4.95
CA VAL A 88 10.80 0.90 4.38
C VAL A 88 10.15 -0.01 5.43
N GLU A 89 10.66 -0.03 6.66
CA GLU A 89 10.07 -0.82 7.75
C GLU A 89 8.67 -0.33 8.10
N LYS A 90 8.43 0.99 8.05
CA LYS A 90 7.12 1.59 8.29
C LYS A 90 6.10 1.29 7.18
N ALA A 91 6.57 1.06 5.95
CA ALA A 91 5.71 0.79 4.80
C ALA A 91 5.30 -0.69 4.65
N VAL A 92 6.01 -1.62 5.28
CA VAL A 92 5.80 -3.09 5.21
C VAL A 92 4.80 -3.56 6.26
#